data_AF-A0A0F9LJ42-F1
#
_entry.id   AF-A0A0F9LJ42-F1
#
_cell.length_a   1.000
_cell.length_b   1.000
_cell.length_c   1.000
_cell.angle_alpha   90.00
_cell.angle_beta   90.00
_cell.angle_gamma   90.00
#
_symmetry.space_group_name_H-M   'P 1'
#
loop_
_entity.id
_entity.type
_entity.pdbx_description
1 polymer ?
#
loop_
_entity_poly.entity_id
_entity_poly.type
_entity_poly.pdbx_seq_one_letter_code
_entity_poly.pdbx_strand_id
1 'polypeptide(L)'
;MTDQKLALLEVKVDTQEPDDTLEKVLVFCPLATRAVLSIGDIVYEHVAIELKSWADFINAFTSKSDDRFRRQLYSFLINKEIEGYYIIYGRWEEINEYSQVGMTAVLGAIASIQARYGMRLMVLPNKDYAIYVSLKLIEKTFDHKNVRPVVYKVGTDERAIDMLVAAGKSIGTGDAIRLLDHFGNAKAVVNATSKQLQEVKKIGKVKADNLIETLTYDFKAKKDFDDSMNEDMKLADEEPEPKVDTPEVIDIEADKVDTGNTHFMEDKEIILTAIKMYNKKKRQSVPLANL
;
A
#
# COMPACT_ATOMS: atom_id res chain seq x y z
N MET A 1 4.24 -13.71 18.43
CA MET A 1 5.45 -13.52 17.60
C MET A 1 5.67 -12.06 17.23
N THR A 2 4.60 -11.29 16.94
CA THR A 2 4.65 -9.86 16.56
C THR A 2 5.37 -8.97 17.58
N ASP A 3 5.19 -9.21 18.88
CA ASP A 3 5.80 -8.36 19.93
C ASP A 3 7.30 -8.64 20.17
N GLN A 4 7.81 -9.78 19.69
CA GLN A 4 9.25 -10.09 19.82
C GLN A 4 10.12 -9.23 18.89
N LYS A 5 9.58 -8.78 17.75
CA LYS A 5 10.31 -7.93 16.81
C LYS A 5 10.41 -6.50 17.32
N LEU A 6 9.31 -5.96 17.84
CA LEU A 6 9.27 -4.63 18.46
C LEU A 6 10.27 -4.52 19.62
N ALA A 7 10.44 -5.60 20.39
CA ALA A 7 11.35 -5.62 21.53
C ALA A 7 12.83 -5.36 21.18
N LEU A 8 13.21 -5.50 19.91
CA LEU A 8 14.58 -5.29 19.40
C LEU A 8 14.79 -3.91 18.78
N LEU A 9 13.73 -3.09 18.64
CA LEU A 9 13.83 -1.80 17.97
C LEU A 9 14.30 -0.71 18.92
N GLU A 10 15.35 0.01 18.52
CA GLU A 10 15.89 1.20 19.20
C GLU A 10 15.13 2.47 18.76
N VAL A 11 13.82 2.49 19.01
CA VAL A 11 12.95 3.61 18.63
C VAL A 11 13.37 4.88 19.38
N LYS A 12 13.43 6.01 18.68
CA LYS A 12 13.68 7.33 19.26
C LYS A 12 12.35 8.08 19.38
N VAL A 13 12.10 8.67 20.54
CA VAL A 13 10.95 9.56 20.79
C VAL A 13 11.47 10.98 20.99
N ASP A 14 10.87 11.96 20.32
CA ASP A 14 11.31 13.35 20.42
C ASP A 14 11.25 13.86 21.87
N THR A 15 12.18 14.71 22.27
CA THR A 15 12.19 15.32 23.62
C THR A 15 11.01 16.25 23.89
N GLN A 16 10.34 16.77 22.86
CA GLN A 16 9.17 17.65 23.00
C GLN A 16 7.87 16.89 23.28
N GLU A 17 7.86 15.57 23.07
CA GLU A 17 6.70 14.73 23.37
C GLU A 17 6.48 14.58 24.89
N PRO A 18 5.25 14.48 25.38
CA PRO A 18 4.97 14.18 26.79
C PRO A 18 5.62 12.86 27.24
N ASP A 19 5.96 12.75 28.53
CA ASP A 19 6.57 11.53 29.10
C ASP A 19 5.72 10.27 28.87
N ASP A 20 4.39 10.42 28.87
CA ASP A 20 3.45 9.33 28.56
C ASP A 20 3.74 8.68 27.19
N THR A 21 4.19 9.46 26.20
CA THR A 21 4.48 8.95 24.84
C THR A 21 5.61 7.92 24.93
N LEU A 22 6.70 8.25 25.62
CA LEU A 22 7.82 7.32 25.79
C LEU A 22 7.43 6.12 26.64
N GLU A 23 6.69 6.33 27.74
CA GLU A 23 6.23 5.23 28.60
C GLU A 23 5.43 4.19 27.81
N LYS A 24 4.52 4.62 26.95
CA LYS A 24 3.72 3.74 26.08
C LYS A 24 4.57 3.05 25.01
N VAL A 25 5.57 3.74 24.45
CA VAL A 25 6.51 3.12 23.51
C VAL A 25 7.35 2.03 24.20
N LEU A 26 7.83 2.29 25.43
CA LEU A 26 8.65 1.36 26.21
C LEU A 26 7.95 0.05 26.54
N VAL A 27 6.61 0.03 26.60
CA VAL A 27 5.82 -1.20 26.78
C VAL A 27 6.13 -2.23 25.69
N PHE A 28 6.38 -1.78 24.46
CA PHE A 28 6.60 -2.64 23.29
C PHE A 28 8.06 -2.64 22.81
N CYS A 29 8.75 -1.50 22.96
CA CYS A 29 10.12 -1.27 22.51
C CYS A 29 10.99 -0.87 23.72
N PRO A 30 11.49 -1.83 24.52
CA PRO A 30 12.21 -1.55 25.77
C PRO A 30 13.59 -0.91 25.56
N LEU A 31 14.08 -0.85 24.31
CA LEU A 31 15.30 -0.14 23.92
C LEU A 31 15.02 1.30 23.46
N ALA A 32 13.77 1.77 23.54
CA ALA A 32 13.43 3.11 23.10
C ALA A 32 14.08 4.18 23.98
N THR A 33 14.45 5.31 23.38
CA THR A 33 15.15 6.42 24.03
C THR A 33 14.57 7.78 23.66
N ARG A 34 14.82 8.79 24.50
CA ARG A 34 14.60 10.19 24.12
C ARG A 34 15.72 10.67 23.21
N ALA A 35 15.38 11.45 22.20
CA ALA A 35 16.35 12.17 21.38
C ALA A 35 15.77 13.50 20.92
N VAL A 36 16.62 14.47 20.62
CA VAL A 36 16.20 15.65 19.85
C VAL A 36 16.15 15.23 18.39
N LEU A 37 14.98 15.26 17.78
CA LEU A 37 14.77 14.84 16.40
C LEU A 37 14.64 16.05 15.48
N SER A 38 15.20 15.93 14.28
CA SER A 38 15.03 16.94 13.23
C SER A 38 13.71 16.78 12.47
N ILE A 39 13.06 15.61 12.59
CA ILE A 39 11.83 15.26 11.88
C ILE A 39 11.07 14.15 12.61
N GLY A 40 9.75 14.34 12.75
CA GLY A 40 8.85 13.39 13.40
C GLY A 40 9.00 13.32 14.92
N ASP A 41 8.00 12.72 15.55
CA ASP A 41 7.90 12.57 17.00
C ASP A 41 8.34 11.17 17.46
N ILE A 42 8.20 10.16 16.58
CA ILE A 42 8.68 8.79 16.78
C ILE A 42 9.45 8.36 15.53
N VAL A 43 10.73 8.01 15.69
CA VAL A 43 11.63 7.68 14.58
C VAL A 43 12.37 6.38 14.84
N TYR A 44 12.51 5.57 13.81
CA TYR A 44 13.42 4.43 13.79
C TYR A 44 14.00 4.27 12.38
N GLU A 45 15.33 4.28 12.27
CA GLU A 45 16.08 4.33 11.01
C GLU A 45 15.51 5.39 10.04
N HIS A 46 14.97 4.95 8.89
CA HIS A 46 14.42 5.81 7.85
C HIS A 46 12.90 6.04 7.97
N VAL A 47 12.25 5.53 9.02
CA VAL A 47 10.81 5.71 9.25
C VAL A 47 10.60 6.80 10.29
N ALA A 48 9.81 7.82 9.92
CA ALA A 48 9.47 8.92 10.82
C ALA A 48 7.94 9.08 10.91
N ILE A 49 7.45 9.14 12.14
CA ILE A 49 6.04 9.29 12.46
C ILE A 49 5.84 10.66 13.10
N GLU A 50 4.95 11.47 12.53
CA GLU A 50 4.38 12.64 13.20
C GLU A 50 3.07 12.26 13.89
N LEU A 51 2.91 12.66 15.15
CA LEU A 51 1.68 12.57 15.92
C LEU A 51 1.07 13.96 16.08
N LYS A 52 -0.24 14.09 15.83
CA LYS A 52 -0.93 15.36 16.05
C LYS A 52 -2.32 15.17 16.60
N SER A 53 -2.67 15.89 17.66
CA SER A 53 -4.06 15.97 18.11
C SER A 53 -4.90 16.78 17.11
N TRP A 54 -6.23 16.64 17.12
CA TRP A 54 -7.10 17.55 16.36
C TRP A 54 -6.87 19.02 16.72
N ALA A 55 -6.64 19.32 18.00
CA ALA A 55 -6.35 20.66 18.50
C ALA A 55 -5.12 21.26 17.82
N ASP A 56 -4.01 20.54 17.90
CA ASP A 56 -2.73 20.97 17.33
C ASP A 56 -2.80 21.03 15.81
N PHE A 57 -3.52 20.09 15.18
CA PHE A 57 -3.70 20.08 13.74
C PHE A 57 -4.44 21.34 13.25
N ILE A 58 -5.58 21.65 13.88
CA ILE A 58 -6.39 22.82 13.54
C ILE A 58 -5.61 24.11 13.79
N ASN A 59 -4.97 24.22 14.96
CA ASN A 59 -4.14 25.38 15.29
C ASN A 59 -2.98 25.56 14.29
N ALA A 60 -2.35 24.46 13.86
CA ALA A 60 -1.20 24.46 12.97
C ALA A 60 -1.54 25.03 11.58
N PHE A 61 -2.69 24.71 10.97
CA PHE A 61 -3.03 25.24 9.65
C PHE A 61 -3.84 26.55 9.67
N THR A 62 -4.43 26.91 10.81
CA THR A 62 -5.16 28.19 10.96
C THR A 62 -4.28 29.35 11.38
N SER A 63 -3.15 29.07 12.01
CA SER A 63 -2.18 30.09 12.41
C SER A 63 -1.59 30.79 11.19
N LYS A 64 -1.94 32.07 11.00
CA LYS A 64 -1.41 32.90 9.90
C LYS A 64 0.05 33.33 10.14
N SER A 65 0.53 33.24 11.37
CA SER A 65 1.90 33.64 11.75
C SER A 65 2.86 32.45 11.88
N ASP A 66 2.34 31.22 11.96
CA ASP A 66 3.17 30.04 12.20
C ASP A 66 3.25 29.14 10.95
N ASP A 67 4.30 29.35 10.17
CA ASP A 67 4.62 28.50 9.03
C ASP A 67 5.20 27.13 9.45
N ARG A 68 5.34 26.85 10.76
CA ARG A 68 5.85 25.58 11.29
C ARG A 68 5.16 24.37 10.67
N PHE A 69 3.83 24.42 10.52
CA PHE A 69 3.07 23.34 9.89
C PHE A 69 3.55 23.04 8.46
N ARG A 70 3.66 24.08 7.63
CA ARG A 70 4.10 23.92 6.24
C ARG A 70 5.56 23.50 6.20
N ARG A 71 6.44 24.12 6.99
CA ARG A 71 7.87 23.75 7.08
C ARG A 71 8.05 22.29 7.42
N GLN A 72 7.27 21.79 8.37
CA GLN A 72 7.30 20.40 8.79
C GLN A 72 6.87 19.46 7.65
N LEU A 73 5.74 19.75 6.98
CA LEU A 73 5.32 19.00 5.79
C LEU A 73 6.36 19.07 4.65
N TYR A 74 7.01 20.23 4.47
CA TYR A 74 8.10 20.39 3.51
C TYR A 74 9.32 19.57 3.90
N SER A 75 9.68 19.49 5.18
CA SER A 75 10.78 18.64 5.66
C SER A 75 10.54 17.18 5.31
N PHE A 76 9.32 16.67 5.49
CA PHE A 76 8.98 15.31 5.01
C PHE A 76 9.06 15.20 3.48
N LEU A 77 8.58 16.22 2.75
CA LEU A 77 8.57 16.19 1.29
C LEU A 77 9.97 16.18 0.66
N ILE A 78 10.93 16.91 1.23
CA ILE A 78 12.30 17.03 0.67
C ILE A 78 13.20 15.85 1.06
N ASN A 79 12.95 15.21 2.19
CA ASN A 79 13.74 14.07 2.65
C ASN A 79 13.18 12.76 2.05
N LYS A 80 13.47 12.50 0.76
CA LYS A 80 12.95 11.35 0.01
C LYS A 80 13.34 9.99 0.56
N GLU A 81 14.45 9.93 1.30
CA GLU A 81 14.92 8.72 1.98
C GLU A 81 14.07 8.38 3.22
N ILE A 82 13.25 9.31 3.69
CA ILE A 82 12.43 9.12 4.89
C ILE A 82 11.02 8.65 4.50
N GLU A 83 10.65 7.50 5.03
CA GLU A 83 9.29 6.99 4.96
C GLU A 83 8.44 7.68 6.06
N GLY A 84 7.85 8.82 5.67
CA GLY A 84 7.05 9.67 6.56
C GLY A 84 5.59 9.23 6.70
N TYR A 85 5.11 9.16 7.94
CA TYR A 85 3.70 8.97 8.28
C TYR A 85 3.20 10.14 9.13
N TYR A 86 1.99 10.59 8.84
CA TYR A 86 1.31 11.67 9.57
C TYR A 86 0.06 11.13 10.24
N ILE A 87 0.05 11.04 11.57
CA ILE A 87 -1.06 10.47 12.32
C ILE A 87 -1.77 11.56 13.09
N ILE A 88 -3.01 11.82 12.72
CA ILE A 88 -3.91 12.65 13.50
C ILE A 88 -4.64 11.75 14.49
N TYR A 89 -4.80 12.19 15.74
CA TYR A 89 -5.56 11.45 16.74
C TYR A 89 -6.61 12.30 17.46
N GLY A 90 -7.65 11.61 17.91
CA GLY A 90 -8.85 12.18 18.53
C GLY A 90 -10.10 11.87 17.71
N ARG A 91 -11.26 12.14 18.29
CA ARG A 91 -12.55 11.86 17.65
C ARG A 91 -12.94 12.99 16.70
N TRP A 92 -13.58 12.66 15.58
CA TRP A 92 -14.01 13.66 14.58
C TRP A 92 -14.97 14.70 15.18
N GLU A 93 -15.75 14.33 16.20
CA GLU A 93 -16.66 15.20 16.91
C GLU A 93 -15.94 16.36 17.62
N GLU A 94 -14.68 16.17 18.01
CA GLU A 94 -13.85 17.20 18.68
C GLU A 94 -13.62 18.40 17.74
N ILE A 95 -13.67 18.21 16.42
CA ILE A 95 -13.54 19.31 15.45
C ILE A 95 -14.66 20.35 15.64
N ASN A 96 -15.86 19.93 16.07
CA ASN A 96 -16.99 20.84 16.27
C ASN A 96 -16.78 21.78 17.45
N GLU A 97 -15.82 21.50 18.33
CA GLU A 97 -15.44 22.38 19.44
C GLU A 97 -14.67 23.62 18.94
N TYR A 98 -14.16 23.59 17.70
CA TYR A 98 -13.38 24.66 17.08
C TYR A 98 -14.26 25.54 16.18
N SER A 99 -14.90 26.55 16.77
CA SER A 99 -15.83 27.45 16.06
C SER A 99 -15.20 28.23 14.89
N GLN A 100 -13.88 28.38 14.87
CA GLN A 100 -13.13 29.14 13.87
C GLN A 100 -12.88 28.39 12.56
N VAL A 101 -13.15 27.08 12.47
CA VAL A 101 -12.95 26.29 11.25
C VAL A 101 -14.10 25.35 10.98
N GLY A 102 -14.65 25.40 9.76
CA GLY A 102 -15.62 24.42 9.29
C GLY A 102 -14.97 23.10 8.85
N MET A 103 -15.69 21.98 8.99
CA MET A 103 -15.26 20.63 8.58
C MET A 103 -14.66 20.60 7.16
N THR A 104 -15.23 21.33 6.20
CA THR A 104 -14.72 21.41 4.83
C THR A 104 -13.26 21.86 4.75
N ALA A 105 -12.85 22.82 5.58
CA ALA A 105 -11.47 23.30 5.59
C ALA A 105 -10.51 22.27 6.20
N VAL A 106 -10.94 21.57 7.27
CA VAL A 106 -10.18 20.46 7.87
C VAL A 106 -9.98 19.34 6.85
N LEU A 107 -11.06 18.91 6.17
CA LEU A 107 -10.99 17.89 5.13
C LEU A 107 -10.12 18.33 3.94
N GLY A 108 -10.18 19.60 3.56
CA GLY A 108 -9.30 20.19 2.54
C GLY A 108 -7.82 20.16 2.93
N ALA A 109 -7.50 20.41 4.20
CA ALA A 109 -6.14 20.30 4.73
C ALA A 109 -5.65 18.84 4.70
N ILE A 110 -6.48 17.88 5.10
CA ILE A 110 -6.16 16.45 5.03
C ILE A 110 -5.92 16.00 3.59
N ALA A 111 -6.79 16.39 2.66
CA ALA A 111 -6.63 16.09 1.24
C ALA A 111 -5.33 16.71 0.67
N SER A 112 -4.99 17.92 1.10
CA SER A 112 -3.74 18.58 0.71
C SER A 112 -2.50 17.81 1.16
N ILE A 113 -2.47 17.31 2.39
CA ILE A 113 -1.32 16.56 2.94
C ILE A 113 -1.06 15.32 2.08
N GLN A 114 -2.10 14.58 1.73
CA GLN A 114 -1.97 13.38 0.89
C GLN A 114 -1.65 13.72 -0.56
N ALA A 115 -2.40 14.64 -1.19
CA ALA A 115 -2.29 14.88 -2.62
C ALA A 115 -1.09 15.77 -3.02
N ARG A 116 -0.70 16.73 -2.17
CA ARG A 116 0.36 17.70 -2.49
C ARG A 116 1.69 17.41 -1.81
N TYR A 117 1.66 16.90 -0.58
CA TYR A 117 2.86 16.58 0.18
C TYR A 117 3.22 15.09 0.12
N GLY A 118 2.35 14.25 -0.45
CA GLY A 118 2.62 12.82 -0.64
C GLY A 118 2.75 12.05 0.67
N MET A 119 2.28 12.61 1.79
CA MET A 119 2.42 11.97 3.09
C MET A 119 1.34 10.91 3.31
N ARG A 120 1.73 9.82 3.97
CA ARG A 120 0.83 8.75 4.38
C ARG A 120 0.09 9.20 5.64
N LEU A 121 -1.18 9.59 5.48
CA LEU A 121 -1.98 10.13 6.57
C LEU A 121 -2.94 9.08 7.14
N MET A 122 -3.05 9.02 8.47
CA MET A 122 -4.08 8.26 9.17
C MET A 122 -4.75 9.11 10.24
N VAL A 123 -6.01 8.78 10.53
CA VAL A 123 -6.76 9.36 11.65
C VAL A 123 -7.13 8.23 12.60
N LEU A 124 -6.77 8.37 13.87
CA LEU A 124 -6.99 7.36 14.90
C LEU A 124 -7.78 7.94 16.09
N PRO A 125 -8.57 7.13 16.79
CA PRO A 125 -9.55 7.66 17.75
C PRO A 125 -8.90 8.27 19.00
N ASN A 126 -7.67 7.89 19.36
CA ASN A 126 -6.93 8.47 20.47
C ASN A 126 -5.40 8.25 20.30
N LYS A 127 -4.64 8.89 21.20
CA LYS A 127 -3.17 8.85 21.21
C LYS A 127 -2.60 7.44 21.41
N ASP A 128 -3.27 6.59 22.19
CA ASP A 128 -2.78 5.23 22.50
C ASP A 128 -2.80 4.35 21.25
N TYR A 129 -3.90 4.39 20.51
CA TYR A 129 -3.98 3.74 19.20
C TYR A 129 -3.00 4.35 18.21
N ALA A 130 -2.79 5.68 18.26
CA ALA A 130 -1.81 6.35 17.43
C ALA A 130 -0.41 5.76 17.65
N ILE A 131 0.08 5.76 18.89
CA ILE A 131 1.38 5.20 19.26
C ILE A 131 1.47 3.72 18.87
N TYR A 132 0.46 2.91 19.19
CA TYR A 132 0.49 1.48 18.86
C TYR A 132 0.60 1.24 17.35
N VAL A 133 -0.19 1.97 16.55
CA VAL A 133 -0.14 1.88 15.08
C VAL A 133 1.21 2.40 14.56
N SER A 134 1.79 3.46 15.14
CA SER A 134 3.14 3.94 14.80
C SER A 134 4.18 2.82 14.90
N LEU A 135 4.17 2.07 16.00
CA LEU A 135 5.10 0.96 16.20
C LEU A 135 4.86 -0.17 15.20
N LYS A 136 3.60 -0.46 14.87
CA LYS A 136 3.28 -1.45 13.83
C LYS A 136 3.68 -0.99 12.44
N LEU A 137 3.56 0.29 12.10
CA LEU A 137 4.06 0.82 10.85
C LEU A 137 5.57 0.62 10.74
N ILE A 138 6.32 1.02 11.77
CA ILE A 138 7.75 0.77 11.86
C ILE A 138 8.02 -0.73 11.63
N GLU A 139 7.43 -1.62 12.42
CA GLU A 139 7.59 -3.07 12.25
C GLU A 139 7.34 -3.57 10.82
N LYS A 140 6.26 -3.11 10.18
CA LYS A 140 5.87 -3.57 8.84
C LYS A 140 6.76 -3.04 7.74
N THR A 141 7.29 -1.82 7.88
CA THR A 141 8.26 -1.27 6.94
C THR A 141 9.58 -2.05 7.00
N PHE A 142 9.98 -2.54 8.18
CA PHE A 142 11.22 -3.34 8.36
C PHE A 142 11.04 -4.85 8.14
N ASP A 143 9.84 -5.41 8.19
CA ASP A 143 9.64 -6.85 7.98
C ASP A 143 9.99 -7.28 6.53
N HIS A 144 10.21 -6.34 5.60
CA HIS A 144 10.48 -6.55 4.17
C HIS A 144 9.59 -7.62 3.53
N LYS A 145 8.41 -7.86 4.12
CA LYS A 145 7.42 -8.76 3.60
C LYS A 145 6.83 -8.06 2.40
N ASN A 146 7.40 -8.37 1.24
CA ASN A 146 6.76 -8.10 -0.02
C ASN A 146 5.33 -8.61 0.09
N VAL A 147 4.36 -7.71 -0.08
CA VAL A 147 2.96 -8.08 -0.29
C VAL A 147 2.94 -8.79 -1.63
N ARG A 148 3.31 -10.07 -1.63
CA ARG A 148 3.06 -10.93 -2.77
C ARG A 148 1.55 -11.14 -2.76
N PRO A 149 0.81 -10.79 -3.83
CA PRO A 149 -0.54 -11.29 -3.95
C PRO A 149 -0.45 -12.80 -3.73
N VAL A 150 -1.28 -13.33 -2.84
CA VAL A 150 -1.34 -14.76 -2.62
C VAL A 150 -1.91 -15.35 -3.91
N VAL A 151 -1.02 -15.71 -4.83
CA VAL A 151 -1.37 -16.51 -5.98
C VAL A 151 -1.52 -17.92 -5.43
N TYR A 152 -2.75 -18.33 -5.15
CA TYR A 152 -3.04 -19.72 -4.86
C TYR A 152 -2.49 -20.55 -6.02
N LYS A 153 -1.48 -21.39 -5.77
CA LYS A 153 -1.11 -22.45 -6.71
C LYS A 153 -2.23 -23.47 -6.66
N VAL A 154 -3.25 -23.23 -7.47
CA VAL A 154 -4.32 -24.20 -7.74
C VAL A 154 -3.69 -25.51 -8.19
N GLY A 155 -4.07 -26.60 -7.53
CA GLY A 155 -3.70 -27.95 -7.97
C GLY A 155 -4.16 -28.19 -9.41
N THR A 156 -3.58 -29.16 -10.12
CA THR A 156 -3.93 -29.44 -11.52
C THR A 156 -5.42 -29.70 -11.73
N ASP A 157 -6.13 -30.19 -10.72
CA ASP A 157 -7.58 -30.45 -10.75
C ASP A 157 -8.41 -29.16 -10.65
N GLU A 158 -7.94 -28.18 -9.87
CA GLU A 158 -8.62 -26.89 -9.72
C GLU A 158 -8.48 -26.01 -10.96
N ARG A 159 -7.46 -26.25 -11.81
CA ARG A 159 -7.30 -25.52 -13.07
C ARG A 159 -8.47 -25.72 -14.04
N ALA A 160 -9.11 -26.89 -14.03
CA ALA A 160 -10.30 -27.14 -14.84
C ALA A 160 -11.47 -26.27 -14.37
N ILE A 161 -11.62 -26.10 -13.05
CA ILE A 161 -12.63 -25.25 -12.44
C ILE A 161 -12.36 -23.79 -12.81
N ASP A 162 -11.13 -23.31 -12.59
CA ASP A 162 -10.73 -21.94 -12.89
C ASP A 162 -10.87 -21.59 -14.37
N MET A 163 -10.48 -22.50 -15.26
CA MET A 163 -10.64 -22.32 -16.71
C MET A 163 -12.11 -22.11 -17.08
N LEU A 164 -13.03 -22.92 -16.53
CA LEU A 164 -14.47 -22.81 -16.83
C LEU A 164 -15.09 -21.55 -16.20
N VAL A 165 -14.66 -21.15 -15.00
CA VAL A 165 -15.07 -19.90 -14.38
C VAL A 165 -14.59 -18.69 -15.18
N ALA A 166 -13.35 -18.73 -15.67
CA ALA A 166 -12.78 -17.66 -16.48
C ALA A 166 -13.41 -17.57 -17.88
N ALA A 167 -13.73 -18.72 -18.50
CA ALA A 167 -14.33 -18.78 -19.82
C ALA A 167 -15.83 -18.39 -19.83
N GLY A 168 -16.55 -18.63 -18.73
CA GLY A 168 -18.00 -18.42 -18.71
C GLY A 168 -18.41 -17.11 -18.04
N LYS A 169 -18.88 -16.12 -18.82
CA LYS A 169 -19.56 -14.97 -18.23
C LYS A 169 -20.78 -15.44 -17.44
N SER A 170 -20.76 -15.19 -16.12
CA SER A 170 -21.75 -15.67 -15.14
C SER A 170 -21.68 -17.16 -14.78
N ILE A 171 -20.53 -17.82 -15.00
CA ILE A 171 -20.22 -19.15 -14.47
C ILE A 171 -19.37 -18.98 -13.22
N GLY A 172 -19.89 -19.42 -12.07
CA GLY A 172 -19.14 -19.46 -10.81
C GLY A 172 -18.54 -20.84 -10.53
N THR A 173 -17.72 -20.94 -9.48
CA THR A 173 -17.09 -22.19 -9.04
C THR A 173 -18.09 -23.35 -8.89
N GLY A 174 -19.26 -23.09 -8.29
CA GLY A 174 -20.29 -24.11 -8.12
C GLY A 174 -21.01 -24.52 -9.41
N ASP A 175 -20.90 -23.74 -10.49
CA ASP A 175 -21.40 -24.12 -11.82
C ASP A 175 -20.35 -24.94 -12.57
N ALA A 176 -19.08 -24.53 -12.50
CA ALA A 176 -17.95 -25.26 -13.04
C ALA A 176 -17.81 -26.67 -12.44
N ILE A 177 -17.99 -26.82 -11.12
CA ILE A 177 -18.01 -28.14 -10.46
C ILE A 177 -19.15 -29.00 -11.01
N ARG A 178 -20.37 -28.47 -11.13
CA ARG A 178 -21.51 -29.24 -11.68
C ARG A 178 -21.28 -29.67 -13.14
N LEU A 179 -20.68 -28.81 -13.94
CA LEU A 179 -20.31 -29.12 -15.32
C LEU A 179 -19.29 -30.26 -15.34
N LEU A 180 -18.24 -30.18 -14.52
CA LEU A 180 -17.23 -31.24 -14.43
C LEU A 180 -17.80 -32.55 -13.85
N ASP A 181 -18.69 -32.49 -12.87
CA ASP A 181 -19.37 -33.66 -12.30
C ASP A 181 -20.26 -34.34 -13.36
N HIS A 182 -20.94 -33.56 -14.21
CA HIS A 182 -21.82 -34.08 -15.25
C HIS A 182 -21.06 -34.65 -16.45
N PHE A 183 -20.06 -33.92 -16.95
CA PHE A 183 -19.32 -34.27 -18.16
C PHE A 183 -18.03 -35.08 -17.89
N GLY A 184 -17.62 -35.20 -16.62
CA GLY A 184 -16.46 -35.95 -16.15
C GLY A 184 -15.11 -35.23 -16.32
N ASN A 185 -14.95 -34.38 -17.32
CA ASN A 185 -13.72 -33.59 -17.53
C ASN A 185 -13.96 -32.33 -18.36
N ALA A 186 -13.01 -31.38 -18.28
CA ALA A 186 -13.11 -30.09 -18.95
C ALA A 186 -13.19 -30.20 -20.48
N LYS A 187 -12.51 -31.18 -21.10
CA LYS A 187 -12.56 -31.39 -22.56
C LYS A 187 -13.99 -31.73 -23.00
N ALA A 188 -14.71 -32.55 -22.24
CA ALA A 188 -16.09 -32.88 -22.53
C ALA A 188 -17.02 -31.66 -22.38
N VAL A 189 -16.78 -30.80 -21.38
CA VAL A 189 -17.52 -29.53 -21.23
C VAL A 189 -17.30 -28.60 -22.42
N VAL A 190 -16.04 -28.43 -22.84
CA VAL A 190 -15.67 -27.51 -23.94
C VAL A 190 -16.23 -27.95 -25.29
N ASN A 191 -16.43 -29.26 -25.50
CA ASN A 191 -17.00 -29.80 -26.75
C ASN A 191 -18.52 -29.99 -26.70
N ALA A 192 -19.17 -29.71 -25.57
CA ALA A 192 -20.62 -29.85 -25.44
C ALA A 192 -21.35 -28.77 -26.25
N THR A 193 -22.51 -29.12 -26.79
CA THR A 193 -23.41 -28.14 -27.42
C THR A 193 -24.14 -27.30 -26.35
N SER A 194 -24.64 -26.11 -26.72
CA SER A 194 -25.45 -25.29 -25.82
C SER A 194 -26.64 -26.06 -25.21
N LYS A 195 -27.26 -26.97 -25.99
CA LYS A 195 -28.36 -27.81 -25.49
C LYS A 195 -27.90 -28.81 -24.42
N GLN A 196 -26.74 -29.47 -24.61
CA GLN A 196 -26.17 -30.39 -23.64
C GLN A 196 -25.72 -29.67 -22.37
N LEU A 197 -25.13 -28.47 -22.49
CA LEU A 197 -24.77 -27.66 -21.32
C LEU A 197 -26.00 -27.30 -20.46
N GLN A 198 -27.15 -27.08 -21.09
CA GLN A 198 -28.41 -26.75 -20.41
C GLN A 198 -29.04 -27.93 -19.65
N GLU A 199 -28.58 -29.17 -19.87
CA GLU A 199 -29.00 -30.34 -19.09
C GLU A 199 -28.44 -30.30 -17.66
N VAL A 200 -27.38 -29.51 -17.43
CA VAL A 200 -26.78 -29.33 -16.12
C VAL A 200 -27.60 -28.36 -15.27
N LYS A 201 -27.98 -28.81 -14.07
CA LYS A 201 -28.78 -28.03 -13.11
C LYS A 201 -28.15 -26.64 -12.86
N LYS A 202 -28.96 -25.58 -13.02
CA LYS A 202 -28.59 -24.15 -12.90
C LYS A 202 -27.73 -23.57 -14.05
N ILE A 203 -27.51 -24.34 -15.11
CA ILE A 203 -26.97 -23.83 -16.39
C ILE A 203 -28.15 -23.57 -17.33
N GLY A 204 -28.58 -22.32 -17.41
CA GLY A 204 -29.61 -21.90 -18.37
C GLY A 204 -28.99 -21.48 -19.71
N LYS A 205 -29.85 -21.26 -20.72
CA LYS A 205 -29.46 -20.83 -22.08
C LYS A 205 -28.41 -19.71 -22.09
N VAL A 206 -28.61 -18.64 -21.31
CA VAL A 206 -27.67 -17.50 -21.26
C VAL A 206 -26.26 -17.94 -20.84
N LYS A 207 -26.13 -18.77 -19.80
CA LYS A 207 -24.82 -19.24 -19.35
C LYS A 207 -24.17 -20.18 -20.36
N ALA A 208 -24.96 -21.05 -20.97
CA ALA A 208 -24.50 -21.99 -21.99
C ALA A 208 -24.01 -21.24 -23.24
N ASP A 209 -24.80 -20.31 -23.76
CA ASP A 209 -24.47 -19.55 -24.96
C ASP A 209 -23.22 -18.67 -24.74
N ASN A 210 -23.10 -18.00 -23.58
CA ASN A 210 -21.89 -17.21 -23.25
C ASN A 210 -20.62 -18.08 -23.18
N LEU A 211 -20.72 -19.28 -22.62
CA LEU A 211 -19.59 -20.19 -22.53
C LEU A 211 -19.18 -20.66 -23.93
N ILE A 212 -20.14 -21.02 -24.78
CA ILE A 212 -19.89 -21.39 -26.18
C ILE A 212 -19.24 -20.23 -26.93
N GLU A 213 -19.82 -19.03 -26.86
CA GLU A 213 -19.31 -17.83 -27.52
C GLU A 213 -17.83 -17.60 -27.19
N THR A 214 -17.46 -17.71 -25.91
CA THR A 214 -16.08 -17.52 -25.46
C THR A 214 -15.16 -18.62 -25.98
N LEU A 215 -15.61 -19.89 -25.95
CA LEU A 215 -14.80 -21.03 -26.39
C LEU A 215 -14.66 -21.11 -27.92
N THR A 216 -15.59 -20.52 -28.67
CA THR A 216 -15.57 -20.47 -30.13
C THR A 216 -15.09 -19.13 -30.69
N TYR A 217 -14.58 -18.24 -29.85
CA TYR A 217 -14.13 -16.92 -30.27
C TYR A 217 -13.01 -17.01 -31.32
N ASP A 218 -13.28 -16.46 -32.51
CA ASP A 218 -12.30 -16.41 -33.60
C ASP A 218 -11.37 -15.21 -33.45
N PHE A 219 -10.27 -15.44 -32.74
CA PHE A 219 -9.23 -14.42 -32.54
C PHE A 219 -8.61 -13.93 -33.85
N LYS A 220 -8.47 -14.81 -34.86
CA LYS A 220 -7.85 -14.45 -36.13
C LYS A 220 -8.75 -13.51 -36.91
N ALA A 221 -10.04 -13.85 -37.03
CA ALA A 221 -11.01 -12.98 -37.71
C ALA A 221 -11.11 -11.60 -37.04
N LYS A 222 -11.09 -11.54 -35.70
CA LYS A 222 -11.09 -10.23 -35.00
C LYS A 222 -9.82 -9.45 -35.30
N LYS A 223 -8.66 -10.09 -35.24
CA LYS A 223 -7.37 -9.46 -35.49
C LYS A 223 -7.27 -8.93 -36.92
N ASP A 224 -7.66 -9.74 -37.90
CA ASP A 224 -7.64 -9.34 -39.32
C ASP A 224 -8.58 -8.14 -39.57
N PHE A 225 -9.76 -8.11 -38.92
CA PHE A 225 -10.66 -6.95 -38.96
C PHE A 225 -10.04 -5.69 -38.34
N ASP A 226 -9.45 -5.79 -37.13
CA ASP A 226 -8.83 -4.66 -36.44
C ASP A 226 -7.61 -4.11 -37.20
N ASP A 227 -6.80 -5.01 -37.78
CA ASP A 227 -5.65 -4.62 -38.59
C ASP A 227 -6.12 -3.87 -39.86
N SER A 228 -7.21 -4.31 -40.52
CA SER A 228 -7.78 -3.61 -41.69
C SER A 228 -8.32 -2.21 -41.38
N MET A 229 -9.03 -2.03 -40.25
CA MET A 229 -9.50 -0.70 -39.83
C MET A 229 -8.36 0.27 -39.51
N ASN A 230 -7.26 -0.23 -38.95
CA ASN A 230 -6.10 0.60 -38.64
C ASN A 230 -5.32 1.01 -39.89
N GLU A 231 -5.30 0.18 -40.95
CA GLU A 231 -4.74 0.56 -42.25
C GLU A 231 -5.61 1.62 -42.94
N ASP A 232 -6.93 1.47 -42.92
CA ASP A 232 -7.86 2.46 -43.49
C ASP A 232 -7.78 3.81 -42.77
N MET A 233 -7.59 3.82 -41.44
CA MET A 233 -7.46 5.05 -40.67
C MET A 233 -6.10 5.74 -40.90
N LYS A 234 -5.02 4.98 -41.08
CA LYS A 234 -3.70 5.55 -41.45
C LYS A 234 -3.70 6.16 -42.85
N LEU A 235 -4.44 5.60 -43.80
CA LEU A 235 -4.58 6.15 -45.15
C LEU A 235 -5.42 7.44 -45.18
N ALA A 236 -6.29 7.65 -44.19
CA ALA A 236 -7.10 8.88 -44.06
C ALA A 236 -6.34 10.05 -43.40
N ASP A 237 -5.32 9.77 -42.59
CA ASP A 237 -4.50 10.78 -41.91
C ASP A 237 -3.31 11.29 -42.76
N GLU A 238 -3.04 10.69 -43.93
CA GLU A 238 -2.02 11.16 -44.89
C GLU A 238 -2.54 12.23 -45.88
N GLU A 239 -3.36 13.20 -45.42
CA GLU A 239 -3.48 14.47 -46.16
C GLU A 239 -2.23 15.33 -45.92
N PRO A 240 -1.66 16.00 -46.93
CA PRO A 240 -0.36 16.65 -46.79
C PRO A 240 -0.44 17.88 -45.87
N GLU A 241 0.19 17.79 -44.70
CA GLU A 241 0.29 18.92 -43.77
C GLU A 241 1.05 20.13 -44.36
N PRO A 242 0.64 21.37 -44.04
CA PRO A 242 1.31 22.57 -44.51
C PRO A 242 2.65 22.76 -43.80
N LYS A 243 3.70 23.05 -44.59
CA LYS A 243 5.05 23.33 -44.09
C LYS A 243 5.07 24.55 -43.15
N VAL A 244 5.53 24.35 -41.92
CA VAL A 244 5.86 25.43 -40.97
C VAL A 244 7.37 25.41 -40.72
N ASP A 245 8.03 26.54 -40.96
CA ASP A 245 9.45 26.77 -40.70
C ASP A 245 9.74 26.72 -39.19
N THR A 246 10.71 25.90 -38.79
CA THR A 246 11.24 25.83 -37.41
C THR A 246 12.51 26.67 -37.28
N PRO A 247 12.65 27.53 -36.25
CA PRO A 247 13.92 28.15 -35.90
C PRO A 247 14.80 27.22 -35.04
N GLU A 248 16.13 27.34 -35.24
CA GLU A 248 17.19 26.54 -34.62
C GLU A 248 17.21 26.57 -33.08
N VAL A 249 17.41 25.40 -32.46
CA VAL A 249 17.69 25.24 -31.04
C VAL A 249 19.14 24.75 -30.86
N ILE A 250 19.86 25.40 -29.96
CA ILE A 250 21.27 25.19 -29.62
C ILE A 250 21.40 24.05 -28.60
N ASP A 251 22.31 23.11 -28.87
CA ASP A 251 22.68 21.96 -28.01
C ASP A 251 23.49 22.37 -26.76
N ILE A 252 23.23 21.71 -25.63
CA ILE A 252 24.14 21.68 -24.46
C ILE A 252 24.22 20.24 -23.91
N GLU A 253 25.44 19.71 -23.85
CA GLU A 253 25.82 18.35 -23.47
C GLU A 253 25.60 18.00 -21.97
N ALA A 254 25.49 16.69 -21.70
CA ALA A 254 25.28 16.08 -20.39
C ALA A 254 26.57 15.46 -19.82
N ASP A 255 26.80 15.65 -18.51
CA ASP A 255 27.90 15.04 -17.75
C ASP A 255 27.42 13.91 -16.82
N LYS A 256 28.26 12.86 -16.67
CA LYS A 256 28.04 11.63 -15.89
C LYS A 256 28.62 11.71 -14.48
N VAL A 257 28.06 10.98 -13.51
CA VAL A 257 28.70 10.69 -12.20
C VAL A 257 28.55 9.21 -11.79
N ASP A 258 29.63 8.72 -11.18
CA ASP A 258 30.02 7.36 -10.76
C ASP A 258 29.50 6.95 -9.36
N THR A 259 29.42 5.65 -9.06
CA THR A 259 28.97 5.09 -7.76
C THR A 259 29.97 4.11 -7.17
N GLY A 260 30.46 4.38 -5.96
CA GLY A 260 31.33 3.50 -5.17
C GLY A 260 30.61 2.88 -3.97
N ASN A 261 30.99 1.65 -3.62
CA ASN A 261 30.32 0.77 -2.64
C ASN A 261 31.38 0.15 -1.70
N THR A 262 31.29 0.30 -0.36
CA THR A 262 31.99 -0.57 0.62
C THR A 262 31.46 -0.41 2.06
N HIS A 263 31.19 -1.54 2.73
CA HIS A 263 31.42 -1.90 4.16
C HIS A 263 30.26 -2.70 4.81
N PHE A 264 30.47 -4.02 4.96
CA PHE A 264 29.63 -4.95 5.74
C PHE A 264 30.53 -6.06 6.31
N MET A 265 31.25 -5.81 7.41
CA MET A 265 31.95 -6.88 8.15
C MET A 265 32.00 -6.66 9.68
N GLU A 266 31.79 -5.45 10.19
CA GLU A 266 31.99 -5.15 11.62
C GLU A 266 30.78 -5.51 12.55
N ASP A 267 29.58 -5.71 12.02
CA ASP A 267 28.36 -5.80 12.84
C ASP A 267 28.12 -7.15 13.57
N LYS A 268 28.86 -8.20 13.20
CA LYS A 268 28.53 -9.57 13.64
C LYS A 268 28.86 -9.85 15.11
N GLU A 269 29.89 -9.23 15.67
CA GLU A 269 30.29 -9.44 17.08
C GLU A 269 29.37 -8.72 18.08
N ILE A 270 28.82 -7.57 17.68
CA ILE A 270 27.91 -6.77 18.50
C ILE A 270 26.60 -7.55 18.74
N ILE A 271 26.07 -8.15 17.68
CA ILE A 271 24.83 -8.94 17.70
C ILE A 271 24.94 -10.15 18.64
N LEU A 272 26.07 -10.87 18.61
CA LEU A 272 26.28 -12.06 19.45
C LEU A 272 26.38 -11.71 20.95
N THR A 273 26.83 -10.50 21.26
CA THR A 273 26.96 -10.01 22.65
C THR A 273 25.60 -9.65 23.23
N ALA A 274 24.74 -8.99 22.46
CA ALA A 274 23.39 -8.61 22.86
C ALA A 274 22.49 -9.84 23.17
N ILE A 275 22.58 -10.90 22.37
CA ILE A 275 21.82 -12.15 22.55
C ILE A 275 22.14 -12.82 23.91
N LYS A 276 23.42 -12.78 24.33
CA LYS A 276 23.84 -13.34 25.63
C LYS A 276 23.30 -12.55 26.82
N MET A 277 23.20 -11.22 26.71
CA MET A 277 22.65 -10.37 27.77
C MET A 277 21.14 -10.56 27.94
N TYR A 278 20.40 -10.71 26.83
CA TYR A 278 18.94 -10.88 26.85
C TYR A 278 18.51 -12.17 27.59
N ASN A 279 19.18 -13.30 27.31
CA ASN A 279 18.86 -14.59 27.94
C ASN A 279 19.08 -14.61 29.47
N LYS A 280 19.90 -13.69 30.00
CA LYS A 280 20.15 -13.56 31.44
C LYS A 280 18.99 -12.87 32.19
N LYS A 281 18.20 -12.02 31.52
CA LYS A 281 17.12 -11.20 32.13
C LYS A 281 15.76 -11.91 32.23
N LYS A 282 15.54 -13.02 31.52
CA LYS A 282 14.24 -13.74 31.44
C LYS A 282 13.81 -14.47 32.74
N ARG A 283 14.46 -14.23 33.88
CA ARG A 283 14.12 -14.87 35.18
C ARG A 283 13.06 -14.13 36.02
N GLN A 284 12.51 -13.01 35.55
CA GLN A 284 11.44 -12.30 36.25
C GLN A 284 10.36 -11.90 35.24
N SER A 285 9.14 -12.42 35.39
CA SER A 285 8.00 -12.18 34.49
C SER A 285 6.82 -11.57 35.23
N VAL A 286 6.11 -10.62 34.61
CA VAL A 286 4.76 -10.17 35.02
C VAL A 286 3.85 -10.10 33.77
N PRO A 287 2.54 -10.46 33.83
CA PRO A 287 1.70 -10.71 32.64
C PRO A 287 0.87 -9.49 32.17
N LEU A 288 0.68 -9.43 30.85
CA LEU A 288 -0.11 -8.46 30.06
C LEU A 288 -1.63 -8.76 30.09
N ALA A 289 -2.33 -8.45 31.19
CA ALA A 289 -3.75 -8.76 31.30
C ALA A 289 -4.72 -7.56 31.25
N ASN A 290 -4.27 -6.31 31.10
CA ASN A 290 -5.19 -5.15 31.04
C ASN A 290 -4.76 -4.11 29.98
N LEU A 291 -4.93 -4.43 28.69
CA LEU A 291 -5.03 -3.47 27.59
C LEU A 291 -6.20 -3.88 26.69
#